data_AF-A0A482XSX9-F1
#
_entry.id   AF-A0A482XSX9-F1
#
_cell.length_a   1.000
_cell.length_b   1.000
_cell.length_c   1.000
_cell.angle_alpha   90.00
_cell.angle_beta   90.00
_cell.angle_gamma   90.00
#
_symmetry.space_group_name_H-M   'P 1'
#
loop_
_entity.id
_entity.type
_entity.pdbx_description
1 polymer ?
#
loop_
_entity_poly.entity_id
_entity_poly.type
_entity_poly.pdbx_seq_one_letter_code
_entity_poly.pdbx_strand_id
1 'polypeptide(L)'
;MAPISYCHDPKWWAYHWWLDDMYLAQPLCLPVNVNPGMLFPPQNIKSNNDIALLAARVIANAYHWWLYDMYLAQPLCLPVNVNPGMLFPPQNIKSNKTSLCWQLAKALPVERATSREKGQPLCMAQFYRLLTSYRAPGNLKDSLYNTEPDSPAPRQHVIIGCRNQFYALHLKTKDRSEVLTEEEIASSIMSILNSPATITTPPVGILTTQRRDIWAESRDLLRQGTHL
;
A
#
# COMPACT_ATOMS: atom_id res chain seq x y z
N MET A 1 21.89 -7.98 -6.10
CA MET A 1 20.42 -8.17 -6.12
C MET A 1 20.20 -9.57 -6.67
N ALA A 2 19.85 -10.54 -5.83
CA ALA A 2 19.52 -11.86 -6.32
C ALA A 2 18.15 -11.77 -7.00
N PRO A 3 17.99 -12.27 -8.24
CA PRO A 3 16.73 -12.19 -8.96
C PRO A 3 15.65 -12.95 -8.20
N ILE A 4 14.39 -12.53 -8.41
CA ILE A 4 13.14 -13.11 -7.90
C ILE A 4 12.96 -14.52 -8.51
N SER A 5 13.89 -15.43 -8.23
CA SER A 5 13.95 -16.79 -8.76
C SER A 5 13.37 -17.82 -7.80
N TYR A 6 13.05 -17.41 -6.56
CA TYR A 6 12.42 -18.27 -5.55
C TYR A 6 10.93 -18.57 -5.83
N CYS A 7 10.27 -17.83 -6.72
CA CYS A 7 8.82 -17.91 -6.90
C CYS A 7 8.34 -18.98 -7.89
N HIS A 8 9.22 -19.80 -8.45
CA HIS A 8 8.84 -20.91 -9.35
C HIS A 8 9.48 -22.25 -8.97
N ASP A 9 10.11 -22.33 -7.79
CA ASP A 9 10.68 -23.59 -7.29
C ASP A 9 9.52 -24.50 -6.83
N PRO A 10 9.38 -25.73 -7.38
CA PRO A 10 8.33 -26.68 -7.00
C PRO A 10 8.31 -27.03 -5.50
N LYS A 11 9.37 -26.70 -4.75
CA LYS A 11 9.41 -26.82 -3.28
C LYS A 11 8.36 -25.94 -2.57
N TRP A 12 7.91 -24.84 -3.17
CA TRP A 12 6.89 -23.94 -2.57
C TRP A 12 5.47 -24.27 -3.05
N TRP A 13 5.18 -25.55 -3.29
CA TRP A 13 3.88 -26.03 -3.78
C TRP A 13 2.70 -25.50 -2.95
N ALA A 14 2.86 -25.44 -1.61
CA ALA A 14 1.82 -24.98 -0.71
C ALA A 14 1.53 -23.48 -0.89
N TYR A 15 2.56 -22.67 -1.19
CA TYR A 15 2.37 -21.25 -1.46
C TYR A 15 1.60 -21.04 -2.76
N HIS A 16 1.93 -21.77 -3.82
CA HIS A 16 1.23 -21.65 -5.10
C HIS A 16 -0.22 -22.09 -4.99
N TRP A 17 -0.45 -23.26 -4.40
CA TRP A 17 -1.80 -23.76 -4.14
C TRP A 17 -2.61 -22.77 -3.27
N TRP A 18 -2.03 -22.30 -2.16
CA TRP A 18 -2.70 -21.36 -1.26
C TRP A 18 -3.02 -20.02 -1.94
N LEU A 19 -2.05 -19.41 -2.63
CA LEU A 19 -2.25 -18.13 -3.28
C LEU A 19 -3.25 -18.25 -4.44
N ASP A 20 -3.07 -19.23 -5.32
CA ASP A 20 -3.86 -19.36 -6.53
C ASP A 20 -5.29 -19.79 -6.19
N ASP A 21 -5.47 -20.85 -5.41
CA ASP A 21 -6.79 -21.45 -5.21
C ASP A 21 -7.59 -20.71 -4.14
N MET A 22 -6.96 -20.32 -3.02
CA MET A 22 -7.70 -19.72 -1.89
C MET A 22 -7.90 -18.22 -2.04
N TYR A 23 -6.96 -17.51 -2.68
CA TYR A 23 -7.06 -16.07 -2.86
C TYR A 23 -7.43 -15.69 -4.29
N LEU A 24 -6.63 -16.06 -5.29
CA LEU A 24 -6.78 -15.53 -6.65
C LEU A 24 -7.98 -16.11 -7.40
N ALA A 25 -8.34 -17.38 -7.16
CA ALA A 25 -9.50 -18.03 -7.74
C ALA A 25 -10.82 -17.80 -6.96
N GLN A 26 -10.77 -17.08 -5.83
CA GLN A 26 -11.95 -16.75 -5.03
C GLN A 26 -12.89 -15.81 -5.80
N PRO A 27 -14.12 -16.22 -6.18
CA PRO A 27 -15.01 -15.39 -7.00
C PRO A 27 -15.75 -14.32 -6.20
N LEU A 28 -15.82 -14.46 -4.86
CA LEU A 28 -16.54 -13.52 -4.00
C LEU A 28 -15.94 -12.11 -4.03
N CYS A 29 -16.76 -11.11 -3.69
CA CYS A 29 -16.26 -9.76 -3.51
C CYS A 29 -15.19 -9.71 -2.41
N LEU A 30 -14.13 -8.94 -2.62
CA LEU A 30 -13.00 -8.90 -1.70
C LEU A 30 -13.30 -8.17 -0.37
N PRO A 31 -14.02 -7.03 -0.37
CA PRO A 31 -14.43 -6.39 0.88
C PRO A 31 -15.25 -7.37 1.73
N VAL A 32 -15.03 -7.36 3.04
CA VAL A 32 -15.66 -8.26 4.04
C VAL A 32 -15.20 -9.71 3.97
N ASN A 33 -15.10 -10.33 2.78
CA ASN A 33 -14.78 -11.76 2.66
C ASN A 33 -13.28 -12.07 2.73
N VAL A 34 -12.43 -11.15 2.24
CA VAL A 34 -10.98 -11.38 2.12
C VAL A 34 -10.18 -10.23 2.71
N ASN A 35 -10.56 -8.99 2.39
CA ASN A 35 -9.77 -7.81 2.75
C ASN A 35 -9.99 -7.45 4.22
N PRO A 36 -8.96 -7.58 5.07
CA PRO A 36 -9.07 -7.19 6.45
C PRO A 36 -8.97 -5.68 6.61
N GLY A 37 -9.61 -5.17 7.66
CA GLY A 37 -9.52 -3.77 8.07
C GLY A 37 -8.67 -3.63 9.33
N MET A 38 -8.03 -2.46 9.46
CA MET A 38 -7.29 -2.08 10.66
C MET A 38 -7.64 -0.65 11.03
N LEU A 39 -7.78 -0.39 12.33
CA LEU A 39 -8.12 0.92 12.86
C LEU A 39 -6.90 1.52 13.56
N PHE A 40 -6.55 2.75 13.18
CA PHE A 40 -5.57 3.54 13.89
C PHE A 40 -6.19 4.19 15.13
N PRO A 41 -5.39 4.53 16.17
CA PRO A 41 -5.87 5.30 17.30
C PRO A 41 -6.50 6.62 16.87
N PRO A 42 -7.56 7.07 17.57
CA PRO A 42 -8.24 8.30 17.22
C PRO A 42 -7.29 9.49 17.28
N GLN A 43 -7.31 10.31 16.23
CA GLN A 43 -6.54 11.55 16.13
C GLN A 43 -7.46 12.74 16.37
N ASN A 44 -6.93 13.81 16.99
CA ASN A 44 -7.69 15.03 17.23
C ASN A 44 -7.68 15.95 15.98
N ILE A 45 -8.41 15.53 14.94
CA ILE A 45 -8.51 16.23 13.67
C ILE A 45 -9.60 17.31 13.76
N LYS A 46 -9.24 18.57 13.48
CA LYS A 46 -10.18 19.70 13.55
C LYS A 46 -10.38 20.38 12.20
N SER A 47 -9.42 20.26 11.31
CA SER A 47 -9.39 20.97 10.03
C SER A 47 -8.90 20.09 8.88
N ASN A 48 -9.20 20.49 7.64
CA ASN A 48 -8.64 19.85 6.45
C ASN A 48 -7.10 19.89 6.46
N ASN A 49 -6.51 20.93 7.04
CA ASN A 49 -5.06 21.05 7.20
C ASN A 49 -4.49 19.92 8.06
N ASP A 50 -5.18 19.54 9.15
CA ASP A 50 -4.75 18.41 9.98
C ASP A 50 -4.82 17.08 9.21
N ILE A 51 -5.84 16.91 8.37
CA ILE A 51 -5.97 15.73 7.48
C ILE A 51 -4.81 15.68 6.50
N ALA A 52 -4.50 16.80 5.85
CA ALA A 52 -3.43 16.87 4.86
C ALA A 52 -2.05 16.64 5.47
N LEU A 53 -1.77 17.22 6.64
CA LEU A 53 -0.53 16.98 7.37
C LEU A 53 -0.39 15.52 7.80
N LEU A 54 -1.45 14.92 8.35
CA LEU A 54 -1.43 13.51 8.74
C LEU A 54 -1.20 12.61 7.52
N ALA A 55 -1.91 12.84 6.42
CA ALA A 55 -1.76 12.06 5.19
C ALA A 55 -0.37 12.24 4.58
N ALA A 56 0.16 13.46 4.56
CA ALA A 56 1.51 13.75 4.07
C ALA A 56 2.57 13.05 4.91
N ARG A 57 2.44 13.06 6.24
CA ARG A 57 3.33 12.35 7.14
C ARG A 57 3.29 10.84 6.94
N VAL A 58 2.11 10.26 6.75
CA VAL A 58 1.97 8.83 6.44
C VAL A 58 2.66 8.49 5.12
N ILE A 59 2.47 9.31 4.08
CA ILE A 59 3.10 9.11 2.76
C ILE A 59 4.62 9.29 2.84
N ALA A 60 5.09 10.36 3.48
CA ALA A 60 6.50 10.66 3.64
C ALA A 60 7.20 9.56 4.43
N ASN A 61 6.59 9.05 5.50
CA ASN A 61 7.13 7.92 6.27
C ASN A 61 7.11 6.62 5.48
N ALA A 62 6.04 6.34 4.73
CA ALA A 62 5.96 5.18 3.84
C ALA A 62 7.01 5.24 2.72
N TYR A 63 7.33 6.43 2.24
CA TYR A 63 8.34 6.64 1.22
C TYR A 63 9.78 6.61 1.77
N HIS A 64 10.02 7.31 2.87
CA HIS A 64 11.36 7.52 3.44
C HIS A 64 11.83 6.29 4.26
N TRP A 65 10.96 5.72 5.11
CA TRP A 65 11.39 4.92 6.27
C TRP A 65 10.44 3.79 6.69
N TRP A 66 9.64 3.24 5.77
CA TRP A 66 8.49 2.36 6.06
C TRP A 66 8.71 1.18 7.05
N LEU A 67 9.93 0.64 7.21
CA LEU A 67 10.13 -0.51 8.11
C LEU A 67 10.71 -0.19 9.49
N TYR A 68 11.61 0.78 9.64
CA TYR A 68 12.35 0.90 10.90
C TYR A 68 11.53 1.56 12.01
N ASP A 69 10.90 2.70 11.74
CA ASP A 69 10.10 3.42 12.76
C ASP A 69 8.69 2.84 12.93
N MET A 70 8.11 2.27 11.87
CA MET A 70 6.73 1.76 11.91
C MET A 70 6.64 0.30 12.39
N TYR A 71 7.69 -0.51 12.18
CA TYR A 71 7.69 -1.95 12.45
C TYR A 71 8.83 -2.43 13.39
N LEU A 72 10.08 -1.99 13.20
CA LEU A 72 11.24 -2.56 13.91
C LEU A 72 11.60 -1.88 15.24
N ALA A 73 11.17 -0.63 15.45
CA ALA A 73 11.35 0.07 16.72
C ALA A 73 10.39 -0.42 17.83
N GLN A 74 9.43 -1.30 17.50
CA GLN A 74 8.49 -1.85 18.45
C GLN A 74 9.06 -3.14 19.09
N PRO A 75 9.29 -3.19 20.41
CA PRO A 75 9.89 -4.35 21.08
C PRO A 75 8.91 -5.54 21.28
N LEU A 76 7.72 -5.49 20.68
CA LEU A 76 6.68 -6.50 20.83
C LEU A 76 6.64 -7.43 19.62
N CYS A 77 6.46 -8.72 19.89
CA CYS A 77 6.40 -9.74 18.87
C CYS A 77 5.17 -9.54 17.96
N LEU A 78 5.38 -9.58 16.64
CA LEU A 78 4.35 -9.50 15.60
C LEU A 78 3.87 -10.87 15.02
N PRO A 79 3.76 -11.99 15.76
CA PRO A 79 3.07 -13.18 15.26
C PRO A 79 1.59 -13.08 15.68
N VAL A 80 0.62 -13.24 14.79
CA VAL A 80 0.11 -14.56 14.38
C VAL A 80 -0.69 -14.39 13.08
N ASN A 81 -0.25 -15.12 12.04
CA ASN A 81 -0.99 -15.64 10.89
C ASN A 81 -1.92 -14.69 10.09
N VAL A 82 -1.53 -14.39 8.85
CA VAL A 82 -2.37 -13.83 7.76
C VAL A 82 -3.19 -12.57 8.09
N ASN A 83 -2.84 -11.77 9.09
CA ASN A 83 -3.45 -10.45 9.23
C ASN A 83 -2.71 -9.57 10.25
N PRO A 84 -2.00 -8.51 9.85
CA PRO A 84 -1.40 -7.61 10.81
C PRO A 84 -2.49 -6.70 11.40
N GLY A 85 -3.06 -7.10 12.54
CA GLY A 85 -3.69 -6.16 13.45
C GLY A 85 -2.59 -5.34 14.12
N MET A 86 -2.43 -4.08 13.74
CA MET A 86 -1.43 -3.19 14.35
C MET A 86 -2.06 -2.32 15.44
N LEU A 87 -1.32 -2.14 16.53
CA LEU A 87 -1.58 -1.13 17.55
C LEU A 87 -0.53 -0.03 17.38
N PHE A 88 -0.96 1.17 16.98
CA PHE A 88 -0.07 2.33 16.91
C PHE A 88 -0.09 3.12 18.22
N PRO A 89 1.03 3.72 18.64
CA PRO A 89 1.00 4.71 19.71
C PRO A 89 0.23 5.96 19.25
N PRO A 90 -0.47 6.66 20.16
CA PRO A 90 -1.17 7.90 19.82
C PRO A 90 -0.17 8.95 19.32
N GLN A 91 -0.33 9.39 18.07
CA GLN A 91 0.49 10.46 17.51
C GLN A 91 -0.04 11.83 17.95
N ASN A 92 0.86 12.73 18.34
CA ASN A 92 0.50 14.12 18.61
C ASN A 92 0.77 14.95 17.34
N ILE A 93 -0.31 15.46 16.74
CA ILE A 93 -0.31 16.29 15.52
C ILE A 93 0.63 17.50 15.63
N LYS A 94 0.92 17.99 16.84
CA LYS A 94 1.74 19.20 17.08
C LYS A 94 3.25 18.96 17.27
N SER A 95 3.73 17.72 17.26
CA SER A 95 5.16 17.46 17.42
C SER A 95 5.90 17.60 16.09
N ASN A 96 6.71 18.66 15.95
CA ASN A 96 7.72 18.82 14.90
C ASN A 96 9.04 18.11 15.22
N LYS A 97 9.07 17.20 16.21
CA LYS A 97 10.29 16.47 16.56
C LYS A 97 10.30 15.07 15.94
N THR A 98 10.69 15.02 14.68
CA THR A 98 11.31 13.83 14.06
C THR A 98 12.41 14.28 13.11
N SER A 99 13.43 14.96 13.65
CA SER A 99 14.74 14.99 13.01
C SER A 99 15.55 13.82 13.57
N LEU A 100 15.54 12.70 12.87
CA LEU A 100 16.67 11.77 12.94
C LEU A 100 16.86 11.19 11.54
N CYS A 101 17.57 11.96 10.73
CA CYS A 101 18.17 11.46 9.51
C CYS A 101 19.10 10.30 9.86
N TRP A 102 18.74 9.09 9.44
CA TRP A 102 19.71 8.04 9.18
C TRP A 102 19.56 7.58 7.74
N GLN A 103 20.57 7.96 6.94
CA GLN A 103 20.84 7.38 5.64
C GLN A 103 21.10 5.88 5.84
N LEU A 104 20.32 5.01 5.21
CA LEU A 104 20.77 3.68 4.82
C LEU A 104 19.87 3.18 3.68
N ALA A 105 20.30 3.50 2.47
CA ALA A 105 19.81 2.81 1.29
C ALA A 105 20.22 1.33 1.35
N LYS A 106 19.23 0.47 1.09
CA LYS A 106 19.31 -0.95 0.69
C LYS A 106 19.22 -2.00 1.82
N ALA A 107 18.08 -2.69 1.79
CA ALA A 107 17.67 -3.90 2.49
C ALA A 107 17.01 -3.69 3.86
N LEU A 108 15.72 -4.05 3.91
CA LEU A 108 15.00 -4.31 5.14
C LEU A 108 15.80 -5.33 5.97
N PRO A 109 16.07 -5.08 7.26
CA PRO A 109 16.73 -6.09 8.08
C PRO A 109 15.84 -7.32 8.16
N VAL A 110 16.49 -8.49 8.03
CA VAL A 110 15.81 -9.78 8.00
C VAL A 110 15.22 -10.05 9.38
N GLU A 111 13.90 -10.22 9.44
CA GLU A 111 13.21 -10.61 10.66
C GLU A 111 13.68 -12.00 11.11
N ARG A 112 13.69 -12.22 12.43
CA ARG A 112 14.13 -13.49 13.02
C ARG A 112 13.08 -14.00 13.99
N ALA A 113 12.87 -15.31 13.98
CA ALA A 113 11.90 -15.95 14.86
C ALA A 113 12.25 -15.69 16.33
N THR A 114 11.23 -15.41 17.15
CA THR A 114 11.37 -15.07 18.57
C THR A 114 11.09 -16.23 19.52
N SER A 115 10.42 -17.27 19.03
CA SER A 115 9.90 -18.39 19.82
C SER A 115 10.60 -19.71 19.46
N ARG A 116 9.93 -20.59 18.69
CA ARG A 116 10.32 -22.00 18.47
C ARG A 116 11.75 -22.20 17.97
N GLU A 117 12.19 -21.39 17.01
CA GLU A 117 13.54 -21.42 16.43
C GLU A 117 14.19 -20.05 16.58
N LYS A 118 14.47 -19.65 17.82
CA LYS A 118 14.96 -18.31 18.15
C LYS A 118 16.19 -17.93 17.30
N GLY A 119 16.07 -16.83 16.57
CA GLY A 119 17.15 -16.31 15.72
C GLY A 119 17.13 -16.81 14.27
N GLN A 120 16.28 -17.78 13.91
CA GLN A 120 16.14 -18.24 12.53
C GLN A 120 15.61 -17.10 11.64
N PRO A 121 16.25 -16.81 10.49
CA PRO A 121 15.77 -15.78 9.58
C PRO A 121 14.42 -16.16 8.96
N LEU A 122 13.49 -15.21 8.90
CA LEU A 122 12.18 -15.35 8.28
C LEU A 122 12.22 -14.87 6.82
N CYS A 123 11.30 -15.40 6.01
CA CYS A 123 11.15 -14.99 4.62
C CYS A 123 10.60 -13.56 4.54
N MET A 124 11.31 -12.67 3.84
CA MET A 124 10.91 -11.26 3.67
C MET A 124 10.16 -11.00 2.35
N ALA A 125 9.82 -12.04 1.57
CA ALA A 125 9.27 -11.88 0.22
C ALA A 125 7.94 -11.10 0.18
N GLN A 126 7.14 -11.18 1.25
CA GLN A 126 5.86 -10.48 1.34
C GLN A 126 6.03 -8.95 1.44
N PHE A 127 7.08 -8.48 2.13
CA PHE A 127 7.33 -7.05 2.32
C PHE A 127 7.59 -6.32 1.02
N TYR A 128 8.26 -6.98 0.06
CA TYR A 128 8.55 -6.40 -1.26
C TYR A 128 7.32 -6.23 -2.15
N ARG A 129 6.13 -6.65 -1.69
CA ARG A 129 4.87 -6.54 -2.44
C ARG A 129 3.90 -5.54 -1.83
N LEU A 130 4.21 -4.93 -0.67
CA LEU A 130 3.21 -4.12 0.03
C LEU A 130 2.79 -2.85 -0.73
N LEU A 131 3.75 -2.10 -1.25
CA LEU A 131 3.50 -0.73 -1.76
C LEU A 131 3.30 -0.65 -3.28
N THR A 132 3.79 -1.64 -4.01
CA THR A 132 3.88 -1.60 -5.47
C THR A 132 3.23 -2.81 -6.12
N SER A 133 2.29 -3.47 -5.44
CA SER A 133 1.49 -4.52 -6.04
C SER A 133 -0.01 -4.23 -5.98
N TYR A 134 -0.73 -4.79 -6.94
CA TYR A 134 -2.19 -4.77 -6.94
C TYR A 134 -2.74 -6.07 -7.53
N ARG A 135 -3.99 -6.39 -7.17
CA ARG A 135 -4.72 -7.55 -7.67
C ARG A 135 -5.60 -7.15 -8.85
N ALA A 136 -5.27 -7.65 -10.04
CA ALA A 136 -6.09 -7.46 -11.23
C ALA A 136 -7.18 -8.54 -11.30
N PRO A 137 -8.44 -8.16 -11.58
CA PRO A 137 -9.52 -9.14 -11.74
C PRO A 137 -9.32 -9.97 -13.02
N GLY A 138 -9.74 -11.24 -12.97
CA GLY A 138 -9.83 -12.12 -14.14
C GLY A 138 -11.06 -13.03 -14.05
N ASN A 139 -11.56 -13.50 -15.20
CA ASN A 139 -12.82 -14.24 -15.28
C ASN A 139 -12.82 -15.56 -14.48
N LEU A 140 -11.70 -16.28 -14.48
CA LEU A 140 -11.54 -17.54 -13.75
C LEU A 140 -10.59 -17.41 -12.56
N LYS A 141 -9.57 -16.56 -12.70
CA LYS A 141 -8.52 -16.37 -11.70
C LYS A 141 -7.97 -14.96 -11.84
N ASP A 142 -7.88 -14.27 -10.71
CA ASP A 142 -7.22 -12.98 -10.63
C ASP A 142 -5.70 -13.11 -10.78
N SER A 143 -5.02 -12.01 -11.03
CA SER A 143 -3.56 -11.97 -11.16
C SER A 143 -2.95 -10.94 -10.22
N LEU A 144 -1.82 -11.29 -9.62
CA LEU A 144 -1.03 -10.34 -8.83
C LEU A 144 -0.04 -9.63 -9.75
N TYR A 145 -0.14 -8.31 -9.85
CA TYR A 145 0.77 -7.48 -10.61
C TYR A 145 1.69 -6.71 -9.66
N ASN A 146 2.98 -6.70 -9.96
CA ASN A 146 3.95 -5.80 -9.33
C ASN A 146 4.31 -4.70 -10.34
N THR A 147 4.21 -3.45 -9.92
CA THR A 147 4.47 -2.26 -10.73
C THR A 147 5.88 -1.71 -10.57
N GLU A 148 6.72 -2.30 -9.70
CA GLU A 148 8.15 -2.01 -9.69
C GLU A 148 8.71 -2.30 -11.09
N PRO A 149 9.24 -1.29 -11.79
CA PRO A 149 9.87 -1.54 -13.06
C PRO A 149 11.26 -2.16 -12.84
N ASP A 150 11.70 -3.03 -13.73
CA ASP A 150 13.12 -3.38 -13.93
C ASP A 150 13.98 -2.17 -14.41
N SER A 151 13.41 -0.96 -14.42
CA SER A 151 14.00 0.26 -14.95
C SER A 151 14.64 1.11 -13.84
N PRO A 152 15.79 1.77 -14.10
CA PRO A 152 16.50 2.59 -13.12
C PRO A 152 15.75 3.82 -12.59
N ALA A 153 14.58 4.17 -13.16
CA ALA A 153 13.74 5.27 -12.71
C ALA A 153 12.29 4.82 -12.46
N PRO A 154 11.97 4.28 -11.27
CA PRO A 154 10.60 3.88 -10.94
C PRO A 154 9.64 5.06 -10.96
N ARG A 155 8.41 4.84 -11.45
CA ARG A 155 7.32 5.83 -11.40
C ARG A 155 6.85 6.00 -9.95
N GLN A 156 7.49 6.90 -9.21
CA GLN A 156 7.19 7.15 -7.80
C GLN A 156 6.00 8.11 -7.67
N HIS A 157 4.81 7.54 -7.51
CA HIS A 157 3.58 8.28 -7.32
C HIS A 157 2.66 7.55 -6.35
N VAL A 158 1.74 8.29 -5.75
CA VAL A 158 0.67 7.77 -4.88
C VAL A 158 -0.67 8.10 -5.51
N ILE A 159 -1.61 7.15 -5.44
CA ILE A 159 -2.99 7.37 -5.87
C ILE A 159 -3.80 7.84 -4.66
N ILE A 160 -4.42 9.01 -4.77
CA ILE A 160 -5.27 9.60 -3.74
C ILE A 160 -6.72 9.53 -4.22
N GLY A 161 -7.57 8.81 -3.49
CA GLY A 161 -9.01 8.79 -3.69
C GLY A 161 -9.69 9.86 -2.82
N CYS A 162 -10.39 10.81 -3.42
CA CYS A 162 -11.16 11.83 -2.70
C CYS A 162 -12.46 12.12 -3.45
N ARG A 163 -13.61 12.02 -2.75
CA ARG A 163 -14.94 12.34 -3.32
C ARG A 163 -15.21 11.69 -4.69
N ASN A 164 -15.02 10.37 -4.78
CA ASN A 164 -15.17 9.57 -6.01
C ASN A 164 -14.19 9.88 -7.15
N GLN A 165 -13.20 10.74 -6.92
CA GLN A 165 -12.16 11.08 -7.88
C GLN A 165 -10.82 10.48 -7.43
N PHE A 166 -9.99 10.12 -8.41
CA PHE A 166 -8.65 9.60 -8.18
C PHE A 166 -7.62 10.57 -8.74
N TYR A 167 -6.59 10.86 -7.94
CA TYR A 167 -5.52 11.78 -8.26
C TYR A 167 -4.19 11.03 -8.19
N ALA A 168 -3.34 11.19 -9.22
CA ALA A 168 -1.98 10.69 -9.18
C ALA A 168 -1.04 11.80 -8.68
N LEU A 169 -0.59 11.69 -7.43
CA LEU A 169 0.41 12.59 -6.85
C LEU A 169 1.81 12.03 -7.11
N HIS A 170 2.57 12.68 -7.99
CA HIS A 170 3.96 12.33 -8.24
C HIS A 170 4.85 12.82 -7.11
N LEU A 171 5.60 11.92 -6.47
CA LEU A 171 6.47 12.23 -5.33
C LEU A 171 7.83 12.80 -5.76
N LYS A 172 8.15 12.73 -7.06
CA LYS A 172 9.31 13.37 -7.66
C LYS A 172 8.90 14.20 -8.85
N THR A 173 9.43 15.41 -8.93
CA THR A 173 9.30 16.29 -10.10
C THR A 173 10.29 15.86 -11.16
N LYS A 174 9.97 16.03 -12.45
CA LYS A 174 10.87 15.64 -13.57
C LYS A 174 12.25 16.30 -13.50
N ASP A 175 12.33 17.48 -12.90
CA ASP A 175 13.53 18.30 -12.83
C ASP A 175 14.31 18.14 -11.52
N ARG A 176 13.68 17.53 -10.49
CA ARG A 176 14.26 17.37 -9.15
C ARG A 176 14.51 15.88 -8.88
N SER A 177 15.77 15.53 -8.59
CA SER A 177 16.15 14.16 -8.21
C SER A 177 15.60 13.77 -6.82
N GLU A 178 15.44 14.77 -5.97
CA GLU A 178 14.89 14.64 -4.63
C GLU A 178 13.37 14.52 -4.62
N VAL A 179 12.87 14.00 -3.51
CA VAL A 179 11.46 13.73 -3.26
C VAL A 179 10.82 14.94 -2.64
N LEU A 180 9.53 15.13 -2.89
CA LEU A 180 8.74 16.20 -2.27
C LEU A 180 8.83 16.14 -0.73
N THR A 181 8.93 17.29 -0.09
CA THR A 181 8.92 17.40 1.38
C THR A 181 7.52 17.12 1.95
N GLU A 182 7.42 16.88 3.26
CA GLU A 182 6.13 16.68 3.94
C GLU A 182 5.20 17.89 3.69
N GLU A 183 5.73 19.11 3.67
CA GLU A 183 4.98 20.34 3.41
C GLU A 183 4.48 20.44 1.97
N GLU A 184 5.30 20.05 0.98
CA GLU A 184 4.93 20.04 -0.43
C GLU A 184 3.83 18.99 -0.71
N ILE A 185 3.95 17.81 -0.09
CA ILE A 185 2.94 16.75 -0.16
C ILE A 185 1.65 17.24 0.52
N ALA A 186 1.72 17.83 1.72
CA ALA A 186 0.57 18.34 2.43
C ALA A 186 -0.15 19.44 1.64
N SER A 187 0.60 20.35 1.01
CA SER A 187 0.04 21.41 0.16
C SER A 187 -0.71 20.83 -1.04
N SER A 188 -0.16 19.79 -1.66
CA SER A 188 -0.81 19.06 -2.77
C SER A 188 -2.10 18.38 -2.32
N ILE A 189 -2.09 17.72 -1.16
CA ILE A 189 -3.28 17.08 -0.58
C ILE A 189 -4.32 18.14 -0.20
N MET A 190 -3.92 19.28 0.35
CA MET A 190 -4.83 20.39 0.64
C MET A 190 -5.53 20.90 -0.61
N SER A 191 -4.80 21.02 -1.72
CA SER A 191 -5.39 21.38 -3.01
C SER A 191 -6.48 20.38 -3.41
N ILE A 192 -6.20 19.08 -3.33
CA ILE A 192 -7.17 18.01 -3.62
C ILE A 192 -8.39 18.08 -2.68
N LEU A 193 -8.17 18.32 -1.38
CA LEU A 193 -9.26 18.44 -0.40
C LEU A 193 -10.11 19.68 -0.63
N ASN A 194 -9.56 20.77 -1.16
CA ASN A 194 -10.30 21.99 -1.45
C ASN A 194 -10.92 22.00 -2.86
N SER A 195 -10.57 21.04 -3.72
CA SER A 195 -11.21 20.86 -5.02
C SER A 195 -12.71 20.61 -4.89
N PRO A 196 -13.57 21.27 -5.69
CA PRO A 196 -15.00 21.11 -5.59
C PRO A 196 -15.43 19.68 -5.93
N ALA A 197 -16.32 19.13 -5.11
CA ALA A 197 -16.96 17.85 -5.39
C ALA A 197 -17.80 17.98 -6.65
N THR A 198 -17.40 17.33 -7.74
CA THR A 198 -18.23 17.32 -8.94
C THR A 198 -19.32 16.27 -8.72
N ILE A 199 -20.56 16.69 -8.48
CA ILE A 199 -21.72 15.83 -8.16
C ILE A 199 -21.93 14.74 -9.25
N THR A 200 -21.48 15.00 -10.47
CA THR A 200 -21.62 14.10 -11.61
C THR A 200 -20.53 13.05 -11.75
N THR A 201 -19.48 13.03 -10.90
CA THR A 201 -18.42 12.03 -11.04
C THR A 201 -18.92 10.65 -10.61
N PRO A 202 -18.98 9.66 -11.53
CA PRO A 202 -19.42 8.31 -11.19
C PRO A 202 -18.44 7.67 -10.20
N PRO A 203 -18.92 6.94 -9.18
CA PRO A 203 -18.07 6.32 -8.16
C PRO A 203 -17.36 5.07 -8.68
N VAL A 204 -16.43 5.21 -9.63
CA VAL A 204 -15.74 4.08 -10.31
C VAL A 204 -15.09 3.12 -9.32
N GLY A 205 -14.64 3.62 -8.15
CA GLY A 205 -14.05 2.79 -7.10
C GLY A 205 -14.99 1.71 -6.55
N ILE A 206 -16.32 1.91 -6.59
CA ILE A 206 -17.30 0.92 -6.10
C ILE A 206 -17.28 -0.37 -6.93
N LEU A 207 -16.86 -0.31 -8.19
CA LEU A 207 -16.80 -1.50 -9.05
C LEU A 207 -15.80 -2.53 -8.52
N THR A 208 -14.79 -2.09 -7.76
CA THR A 208 -13.83 -3.00 -7.10
C THR A 208 -14.46 -3.89 -6.02
N THR A 209 -15.68 -3.57 -5.56
CA THR A 209 -16.44 -4.34 -4.58
C THR A 209 -17.35 -5.38 -5.21
N GLN A 210 -17.44 -5.47 -6.54
CA GLN A 210 -18.25 -6.47 -7.22
C GLN A 210 -17.64 -7.88 -7.08
N ARG A 211 -18.45 -8.88 -7.43
CA ARG A 211 -17.99 -10.26 -7.67
C ARG A 211 -16.86 -10.24 -8.71
N ARG A 212 -15.84 -11.10 -8.57
CA ARG A 212 -14.58 -10.96 -9.32
C ARG A 212 -14.73 -11.08 -10.83
N ASP A 213 -15.61 -11.96 -11.29
CA ASP A 213 -15.93 -12.12 -12.72
C ASP A 213 -16.67 -10.89 -13.28
N ILE A 214 -17.65 -10.35 -12.54
CA ILE A 214 -18.35 -9.11 -12.93
C ILE A 214 -17.37 -7.92 -12.95
N TRP A 215 -16.46 -7.84 -11.98
CA TRP A 215 -15.44 -6.80 -11.95
C TRP A 215 -14.44 -6.95 -13.11
N ALA A 216 -14.09 -8.18 -13.50
CA ALA A 216 -13.23 -8.43 -14.66
C ALA A 216 -13.86 -7.88 -15.94
N GLU A 217 -15.13 -8.20 -16.20
CA GLU A 217 -15.89 -7.68 -17.34
C GLU A 217 -16.01 -6.16 -17.30
N SER A 218 -16.42 -5.60 -16.15
CA SER A 218 -16.57 -4.15 -15.97
C SER A 218 -15.24 -3.41 -16.18
N ARG A 219 -14.12 -3.98 -15.72
CA ARG A 219 -12.79 -3.43 -15.93
C ARG A 219 -12.39 -3.47 -17.40
N ASP A 220 -12.72 -4.52 -18.13
CA ASP A 220 -12.43 -4.61 -19.55
C ASP A 220 -13.21 -3.57 -20.37
N LEU A 221 -14.49 -3.33 -20.01
CA LEU A 221 -15.29 -2.25 -20.58
C LEU A 221 -14.67 -0.87 -20.29
N LEU A 222 -14.26 -0.63 -19.04
CA LEU A 222 -13.57 0.61 -18.64
C LEU A 222 -12.29 0.86 -19.46
N ARG A 223 -11.52 -0.19 -19.77
CA ARG A 223 -10.27 -0.08 -20.55
C ARG A 223 -10.52 0.20 -22.02
N GLN A 224 -11.65 -0.25 -22.56
CA GLN A 224 -12.03 -0.03 -23.95
C GLN A 224 -12.62 1.38 -24.17
N GLY A 225 -12.81 2.17 -23.11
CA GLY A 225 -13.25 3.57 -23.20
C GLY A 225 -14.71 3.73 -23.65
N THR A 226 -15.53 2.68 -23.54
CA THR A 226 -16.91 2.71 -24.00
C THR A 226 -17.81 3.32 -22.92
N HIS A 227 -18.10 4.62 -23.08
CA HIS A 227 -19.15 5.43 -22.43
C HIS A 227 -19.51 5.07 -20.97
N LEU A 228 -18.82 5.71 -20.02
CA LEU A 228 -19.40 6.11 -18.73
C LEU A 228 -19.58 7.62 -18.69
#